data_AF-A0A1Y4F3R3-F1
#
_entry.id   AF-A0A1Y4F3R3-F1
#
_cell.length_a   1.000
_cell.length_b   1.000
_cell.length_c   1.000
_cell.angle_alpha   90.00
_cell.angle_beta   90.00
_cell.angle_gamma   90.00
#
_symmetry.space_group_name_H-M   'P 1'
#
loop_
_entity.id
_entity.type
_entity.pdbx_description
1 polymer ?
#
loop_
_entity_poly.entity_id
_entity_poly.type
_entity_poly.pdbx_seq_one_letter_code
_entity_poly.pdbx_strand_id
1 'polypeptide(L)' 'MSLDKSIQSGKEHRKLYRGAKAIDCTCRNHGSCEWCKGNRTHKNDKRELAAEQELNEYED' A
#
# COMPACT_ATOMS: atom_id res chain seq x y z
N MET A 1 9.80 -18.90 3.94
CA MET A 1 10.78 -18.51 4.99
C MET A 1 10.64 -19.50 6.13
N SER A 2 11.70 -20.19 6.55
CA SER A 2 11.64 -21.08 7.73
C SER A 2 11.47 -20.26 9.02
N LEU A 3 10.79 -20.81 10.02
CA LEU A 3 10.58 -20.17 11.33
C LEU A 3 11.90 -19.78 12.00
N ASP A 4 12.92 -20.63 11.90
CA ASP A 4 14.24 -20.40 12.51
C ASP A 4 14.93 -19.14 11.97
N LYS A 5 14.79 -18.90 10.65
CA LYS A 5 15.35 -17.70 10.00
C LYS A 5 14.67 -16.42 10.48
N SER A 6 13.39 -16.50 10.81
CA SER A 6 12.62 -15.37 11.34
C SER A 6 13.01 -15.05 12.78
N ILE A 7 13.19 -16.08 13.62
CA ILE A 7 13.66 -15.94 15.02
C ILE A 7 15.06 -15.31 15.05
N GLN A 8 15.99 -15.82 14.23
CA GLN A 8 17.34 -15.28 14.15
C GLN A 8 17.35 -13.81 13.71
N SER A 9 16.39 -13.39 12.88
CA SER A 9 16.32 -12.04 12.33
C SER A 9 15.45 -11.08 13.15
N GLY A 10 14.87 -11.51 14.28
CA GLY A 10 13.95 -10.68 15.09
C GLY A 10 12.63 -10.36 14.36
N LYS A 11 12.22 -11.21 13.41
CA LYS A 11 11.02 -11.05 12.56
C LYS A 11 9.94 -12.10 12.87
N GLU A 12 10.03 -12.73 14.03
CA GLU A 12 9.02 -13.64 14.58
C GLU A 12 7.69 -12.94 14.85
N HIS A 13 7.71 -11.63 15.07
CA HIS A 13 6.52 -10.81 15.31
C HIS A 13 6.23 -9.84 14.17
N ARG A 14 4.95 -9.61 13.88
CA ARG A 14 4.55 -8.51 12.99
C ARG A 14 4.87 -7.17 13.67
N LYS A 15 5.27 -6.19 12.86
CA LYS A 15 5.46 -4.81 13.32
C LYS A 15 4.16 -4.31 13.96
N LEU A 16 4.25 -3.86 15.21
CA LEU A 16 3.14 -3.26 15.94
C LEU A 16 2.54 -2.09 15.16
N TYR A 17 1.21 -1.95 15.24
CA TYR A 17 0.54 -0.77 14.72
C TYR A 17 0.87 0.41 15.64
N ARG A 18 1.48 1.45 15.06
CA ARG A 18 1.76 2.73 15.73
C ARG A 18 1.15 3.87 14.91
N GLY A 19 0.89 5.00 15.56
CA GLY A 19 0.26 6.16 14.94
C GLY A 19 -1.20 5.90 14.54
N ALA A 20 -1.65 6.49 13.42
CA ALA A 20 -3.04 6.38 12.95
C ALA A 20 -3.57 4.94 12.87
N LYS A 21 -2.72 3.96 12.56
CA LYS A 21 -3.07 2.53 12.47
C LYS A 21 -3.44 1.89 13.81
N ALA A 22 -3.00 2.48 14.92
CA ALA A 22 -3.35 2.04 16.26
C ALA A 22 -4.72 2.61 16.70
N ILE A 23 -5.03 3.83 16.24
CA ILE A 23 -6.23 4.58 16.64
C ILE A 23 -7.44 4.12 15.84
N ASP A 24 -7.28 3.93 14.53
CA ASP A 24 -8.37 3.56 13.63
C ASP A 24 -8.05 2.29 12.83
N CYS A 25 -9.00 1.34 12.85
CA CYS A 25 -8.91 0.11 12.08
C CYS A 25 -8.94 0.35 10.56
N THR A 26 -9.62 1.40 10.08
CA THR A 26 -9.70 1.74 8.66
C THR A 26 -8.36 2.24 8.09
N CYS A 27 -7.50 2.80 8.94
CA CYS A 27 -6.18 3.30 8.58
C CYS A 27 -5.11 2.19 8.46
N ARG A 28 -5.43 0.95 8.87
CA ARG A 28 -4.50 -0.19 8.77
C ARG A 28 -4.17 -0.53 7.31
N ASN A 29 -3.16 -1.38 7.11
CA ASN A 29 -2.85 -1.87 5.77
C ASN A 29 -4.09 -2.55 5.17
N HIS A 30 -4.47 -2.17 3.95
CA HIS A 30 -5.68 -2.62 3.26
C HIS A 30 -7.01 -2.22 3.93
N GLY A 31 -6.99 -1.30 4.89
CA GLY A 31 -8.22 -0.72 5.44
C GLY A 31 -8.88 0.30 4.49
N SER A 32 -10.10 0.68 4.84
CA SER A 32 -11.01 1.53 4.04
C SER A 32 -10.78 3.03 4.15
N CYS A 33 -9.76 3.51 4.87
CA CYS A 33 -9.43 4.93 4.90
C CYS A 33 -9.02 5.42 3.50
N GLU A 34 -9.81 6.30 2.89
CA GLU A 34 -9.59 6.81 1.53
C GLU A 34 -8.26 7.54 1.38
N TRP A 35 -7.88 8.38 2.35
CA TRP A 35 -6.56 9.02 2.35
C TRP A 35 -5.41 8.01 2.31
N CYS A 36 -5.50 6.97 3.15
CA CYS A 36 -4.50 5.91 3.18
C CYS A 36 -4.53 5.05 1.91
N LYS A 37 -5.71 4.85 1.31
CA LYS A 37 -5.88 4.11 0.06
C LYS A 37 -5.24 4.86 -1.11
N GLY A 38 -5.54 6.14 -1.29
CA GLY A 38 -4.93 6.98 -2.33
C GLY A 38 -3.41 6.99 -2.24
N ASN A 39 -2.84 7.11 -1.04
CA ASN A 39 -1.39 7.02 -0.86
C ASN A 39 -0.80 5.66 -1.28
N ARG A 40 -1.54 4.56 -1.14
CA ARG A 40 -1.10 3.21 -1.56
C ARG A 40 -1.23 3.02 -3.07
N THR A 41 -2.25 3.62 -3.71
CA THR A 41 -2.57 3.43 -5.13
C THR A 41 -1.96 4.49 -6.04
N HIS A 42 -1.50 5.62 -5.51
CA HIS A 42 -0.98 6.78 -6.26
C HIS A 42 -0.01 6.43 -7.41
N LYS A 43 0.87 5.42 -7.25
CA LYS A 43 1.78 5.00 -8.33
C LYS A 43 1.05 4.28 -9.47
N ASN A 44 -0.02 3.56 -9.18
CA ASN A 44 -0.87 2.90 -10.18
C ASN A 44 -1.76 3.95 -10.84
N ASP A 45 -2.39 4.82 -10.05
CA ASP A 45 -3.24 5.90 -10.55
C ASP A 45 -2.47 6.77 -11.57
N LYS A 46 -1.21 7.12 -11.27
CA LYS A 46 -0.33 7.83 -12.21
C LYS A 46 -0.01 7.06 -13.49
N ARG A 47 0.08 5.72 -13.42
CA ARG A 47 0.36 4.87 -14.59
C ARG A 47 -0.87 4.70 -15.47
N GLU A 48 -2.04 4.55 -14.85
CA GLU A 48 -3.32 4.51 -15.55
C GLU A 48 -3.55 5.83 -16.29
N LEU A 49 -3.37 6.97 -15.60
CA LEU A 49 -3.47 8.29 -16.23
C LEU A 49 -2.50 8.48 -17.41
N ALA A 50 -1.25 8.03 -17.29
CA ALA A 50 -0.29 8.12 -18.40
C ALA A 50 -0.70 7.25 -19.60
N ALA A 51 -1.17 6.03 -19.34
CA ALA A 51 -1.65 5.14 -20.40
C ALA A 51 -2.91 5.68 -21.09
N GLU A 52 -3.83 6.27 -20.33
CA GLU A 52 -5.01 6.95 -20.88
C GLU A 52 -4.63 8.14 -21.78
N GLN A 53 -3.60 8.91 -21.39
CA GLN A 53 -3.08 10.01 -22.21
C GLN A 53 -2.49 9.49 -23.52
N GLU A 54 -1.66 8.45 -23.49
CA GLU A 54 -1.08 7.83 -24.69
C GLU A 54 -2.16 7.30 -25.65
N LEU A 55 -3.25 6.73 -25.13
CA LEU A 55 -4.37 6.25 -25.94
C LEU A 55 -5.12 7.39 -26.60
N ASN A 56 -5.43 8.45 -25.85
CA ASN A 56 -6.09 9.63 -26.40
C ASN A 56 -5.25 10.29 -27.51
N GLU A 57 -3.93 10.43 -27.29
CA GLU A 57 -3.00 10.97 -28.29
C GLU A 57 -2.91 10.11 -29.57
N TYR A 58 -3.24 8.82 -29.49
CA TYR A 58 -3.28 7.93 -30.65
C TYR A 58 -4.61 7.99 -31.41
N GLU A 59 -5.72 8.26 -30.71
CA GLU A 59 -7.05 8.34 -31.30
C GLU A 59 -7.34 9.68 -32.00
N ASP A 60 -6.64 10.75 -31.60
CA ASP A 60 -6.67 12.10 -32.20
C ASP A 60 -5.87 12.19 -33.52
#